data_AF-A0A2M9ZHP8-F1
#
_entry.id   AF-A0A2M9ZHP8-F1
#
_cell.length_a   1.000
_cell.length_b   1.000
_cell.length_c   1.000
_cell.angle_alpha   90.00
_cell.angle_beta   90.00
_cell.angle_gamma   90.00
#
_symmetry.space_group_name_H-M   'P 1'
#
loop_
_entity.id
_entity.type
_entity.pdbx_description
1 polymer ?
#
loop_
_entity_poly.entity_id
_entity_poly.type
_entity_poly.pdbx_seq_one_letter_code
_entity_poly.pdbx_strand_id
1 'polypeptide(L)'
;MQISTAISDLVLALVSTWVGLSLYASGKGSVSKRGGAWGFFSIALGAYMGTVFFLGGGWISPVYRPVVQFAGEVGVPWIGIGFFAAGFGKVDKKTWTIFTAALIALFVFDLFFGLGQYATAIGAVSLITVLVVSIRKYGKSHKTPALYGILGALLFMLAGLVIGTVGSTLGVPNVDIFHYALAAANYALGYSLKKLG
;
A
#
# COMPACT_ATOMS: atom_id res chain seq x y z
N MET A 1 15.93 -10.24 -18.51
CA MET A 1 15.88 -10.48 -17.05
C MET A 1 16.49 -9.26 -16.36
N GLN A 2 15.90 -8.81 -15.25
CA GLN A 2 16.36 -7.67 -14.46
C GLN A 2 16.52 -8.13 -13.01
N ILE A 3 17.70 -8.67 -12.68
CA ILE A 3 17.93 -9.36 -11.40
C ILE A 3 17.82 -8.40 -10.22
N SER A 4 18.36 -7.18 -10.32
CA SER A 4 18.27 -6.18 -9.26
C SER A 4 16.81 -5.82 -8.94
N THR A 5 15.98 -5.70 -9.98
CA THR A 5 14.56 -5.40 -9.84
C THR A 5 13.77 -6.57 -9.26
N ALA A 6 14.10 -7.81 -9.65
CA ALA A 6 13.50 -8.98 -9.02
C ALA A 6 13.81 -9.04 -7.51
N ILE A 7 15.04 -8.68 -7.11
CA ILE A 7 15.46 -8.65 -5.69
C ILE A 7 14.72 -7.53 -4.94
N SER A 8 14.67 -6.32 -5.49
CA SER A 8 13.99 -5.20 -4.84
C SER A 8 12.48 -5.47 -4.67
N ASP A 9 11.85 -6.10 -5.65
CA ASP A 9 10.45 -6.55 -5.55
C ASP A 9 10.27 -7.64 -4.50
N LEU A 10 11.20 -8.61 -4.42
CA LEU A 10 11.14 -9.65 -3.40
C LEU A 10 11.24 -9.06 -1.99
N VAL A 11 12.09 -8.05 -1.80
CA VAL A 11 12.18 -7.32 -0.52
C VAL A 11 10.85 -6.63 -0.20
N LEU A 12 10.25 -5.92 -1.17
CA LEU A 12 8.93 -5.33 -0.99
C LEU A 12 7.87 -6.38 -0.65
N ALA A 13 7.87 -7.52 -1.32
CA ALA A 13 6.92 -8.61 -1.10
C ALA A 13 7.05 -9.20 0.32
N LEU A 14 8.27 -9.49 0.77
CA LEU A 14 8.54 -10.03 2.10
C LEU A 14 8.17 -9.05 3.20
N VAL A 15 8.54 -7.78 3.07
CA VAL A 15 8.20 -6.73 4.06
C VAL A 15 6.69 -6.53 4.13
N SER A 16 6.01 -6.45 2.98
CA SER A 16 4.56 -6.26 2.92
C SER A 16 3.80 -7.46 3.49
N THR A 17 4.29 -8.68 3.25
CA THR A 17 3.75 -9.91 3.85
C THR A 17 3.90 -9.90 5.36
N TRP A 18 5.10 -9.60 5.86
CA TRP A 18 5.36 -9.51 7.29
C TRP A 18 4.46 -8.47 7.98
N VAL A 19 4.34 -7.29 7.38
CA VAL A 19 3.46 -6.22 7.87
C VAL A 19 2.00 -6.68 7.88
N GLY A 20 1.52 -7.26 6.79
CA GLY A 20 0.16 -7.80 6.68
C GLY A 20 -0.14 -8.83 7.77
N LEU A 21 0.75 -9.82 7.97
CA LEU A 21 0.62 -10.84 9.01
C LEU A 21 0.63 -10.23 10.41
N SER A 22 1.57 -9.33 10.70
CA SER A 22 1.73 -8.66 11.99
C SER A 22 0.49 -7.83 12.35
N LEU A 23 -0.11 -7.15 11.37
CA LEU A 23 -1.32 -6.36 11.56
C LEU A 23 -2.55 -7.26 11.69
N TYR A 24 -2.69 -8.28 10.83
CA TYR A 24 -3.80 -9.23 10.87
C TYR A 24 -3.88 -9.98 12.21
N ALA A 25 -2.74 -10.44 12.74
CA ALA A 25 -2.64 -11.10 14.03
C ALA A 25 -3.05 -10.17 15.20
N SER A 26 -2.71 -8.89 15.12
CA SER A 26 -3.07 -7.88 16.13
C SER A 26 -4.53 -7.40 16.04
N GLY A 27 -5.20 -7.65 14.93
CA GLY A 27 -6.53 -7.13 14.61
C GLY A 27 -7.70 -8.00 15.03
N LYS A 28 -7.57 -8.85 16.06
CA LYS A 28 -8.71 -9.68 16.54
C LYS A 28 -9.89 -8.77 16.91
N GLY A 29 -11.03 -8.93 16.22
CA GLY A 29 -12.24 -8.14 16.44
C GLY A 29 -12.28 -6.75 15.78
N SER A 30 -11.22 -6.31 15.08
CA SER A 30 -11.20 -5.04 14.35
C SER A 30 -11.22 -5.28 12.83
N VAL A 31 -12.36 -4.98 12.20
CA VAL A 31 -12.53 -5.10 10.74
C VAL A 31 -11.54 -4.18 10.02
N SER A 32 -11.34 -2.95 10.51
CA SER A 32 -10.44 -1.97 9.89
C SER A 32 -8.96 -2.37 9.94
N LYS A 33 -8.50 -2.99 11.03
CA LYS A 33 -7.12 -3.51 11.10
C LYS A 33 -6.89 -4.67 10.14
N ARG A 34 -7.83 -5.63 10.12
CA ARG A 34 -7.75 -6.77 9.19
C ARG A 34 -7.89 -6.31 7.74
N GLY A 35 -8.74 -5.33 7.51
CA GLY A 35 -8.92 -4.67 6.23
C GLY A 35 -7.65 -3.98 5.73
N GLY A 36 -7.00 -3.16 6.58
CA GLY A 36 -5.69 -2.59 6.27
C GLY A 36 -4.62 -3.64 6.01
N ALA A 37 -4.66 -4.78 6.72
CA ALA A 37 -3.76 -5.91 6.47
C ALA A 37 -3.93 -6.49 5.05
N TRP A 38 -5.16 -6.58 4.56
CA TRP A 38 -5.43 -7.00 3.17
C TRP A 38 -4.83 -6.04 2.14
N GLY A 39 -4.74 -4.75 2.44
CA GLY A 39 -4.03 -3.79 1.59
C GLY A 39 -2.54 -4.11 1.45
N PHE A 40 -1.88 -4.47 2.56
CA PHE A 40 -0.48 -4.92 2.52
C PHE A 40 -0.33 -6.28 1.81
N PHE A 41 -1.28 -7.21 1.97
CA PHE A 41 -1.25 -8.47 1.24
C PHE A 41 -1.44 -8.30 -0.26
N SER A 42 -2.28 -7.35 -0.72
CA SER A 42 -2.39 -7.06 -2.15
C SER A 42 -1.09 -6.50 -2.73
N ILE A 43 -0.39 -5.62 -1.98
CA ILE A 43 0.93 -5.12 -2.40
C ILE A 43 1.94 -6.28 -2.45
N ALA A 44 1.94 -7.15 -1.44
CA ALA A 44 2.81 -8.32 -1.41
C ALA A 44 2.58 -9.24 -2.61
N LEU A 45 1.31 -9.50 -2.97
CA LEU A 45 0.97 -10.33 -4.12
C LEU A 45 1.48 -9.72 -5.43
N GLY A 46 1.28 -8.42 -5.63
CA GLY A 46 1.81 -7.70 -6.79
C GLY A 46 3.34 -7.80 -6.88
N ALA A 47 4.03 -7.61 -5.76
CA ALA A 47 5.49 -7.68 -5.70
C ALA A 47 6.04 -9.10 -5.90
N TYR A 48 5.37 -10.15 -5.36
CA TYR A 48 5.75 -11.54 -5.64
C TYR A 48 5.62 -11.89 -7.13
N MET A 49 4.54 -11.46 -7.76
CA MET A 49 4.37 -11.62 -9.20
C MET A 49 5.41 -10.80 -9.97
N GLY A 50 5.74 -9.60 -9.50
CA GLY A 50 6.79 -8.77 -10.05
C GLY A 50 8.17 -9.44 -10.01
N THR A 51 8.53 -10.11 -8.90
CA THR A 51 9.75 -10.94 -8.83
C THR A 51 9.80 -11.98 -9.96
N VAL A 52 8.70 -12.72 -10.18
CA VAL A 52 8.62 -13.72 -11.26
C VAL A 52 8.72 -13.05 -12.64
N PHE A 53 8.04 -11.92 -12.84
CA PHE A 53 8.07 -11.16 -14.08
C PHE A 53 9.50 -10.68 -14.43
N PHE A 54 10.21 -10.07 -13.49
CA PHE A 54 11.56 -9.55 -13.71
C PHE A 54 12.63 -10.64 -13.84
N LEU A 55 12.40 -11.84 -13.28
CA LEU A 55 13.22 -13.04 -13.51
C LEU A 55 13.01 -13.67 -14.91
N GLY A 56 12.23 -13.04 -15.80
CA GLY A 56 12.03 -13.51 -17.17
C GLY A 56 10.68 -14.18 -17.41
N GLY A 57 9.80 -14.21 -16.40
CA GLY A 57 8.43 -14.71 -16.52
C GLY A 57 7.50 -13.76 -17.26
N GLY A 58 7.87 -13.20 -18.41
CA GLY A 58 7.05 -12.21 -19.13
C GLY A 58 5.63 -12.70 -19.48
N TRP A 59 5.44 -14.02 -19.55
CA TRP A 59 4.16 -14.69 -19.82
C TRP A 59 3.07 -14.41 -18.76
N ILE A 60 3.42 -14.04 -17.52
CA ILE A 60 2.43 -13.67 -16.50
C ILE A 60 1.90 -12.24 -16.64
N SER A 61 2.43 -11.44 -17.56
CA SER A 61 2.04 -10.03 -17.76
C SER A 61 0.51 -9.77 -17.75
N PRO A 62 -0.34 -10.59 -18.43
CA PRO A 62 -1.79 -10.39 -18.42
C PRO A 62 -2.46 -10.48 -17.05
N VAL A 63 -1.84 -11.18 -16.10
CA VAL A 63 -2.34 -11.34 -14.73
C VAL A 63 -1.59 -10.42 -13.77
N TYR A 64 -0.28 -10.27 -13.95
CA TYR A 64 0.59 -9.42 -13.14
C TYR A 64 0.15 -7.95 -13.15
N ARG A 65 -0.12 -7.38 -14.33
CA ARG A 65 -0.46 -5.96 -14.45
C ARG A 65 -1.77 -5.60 -13.72
N PRO A 66 -2.89 -6.34 -13.91
CA PRO A 66 -4.09 -6.13 -13.11
C PRO A 66 -3.88 -6.28 -11.61
N VAL A 67 -3.02 -7.20 -11.17
CA VAL A 67 -2.73 -7.41 -9.74
C VAL A 67 -1.97 -6.23 -9.14
N VAL A 68 -0.98 -5.68 -9.84
CA VAL A 68 -0.27 -4.47 -9.42
C VAL A 68 -1.23 -3.27 -9.38
N GLN A 69 -2.09 -3.14 -10.39
CA GLN A 69 -3.11 -2.10 -10.44
C GLN A 69 -4.09 -2.22 -9.26
N PHE A 70 -4.57 -3.43 -8.97
CA PHE A 70 -5.44 -3.71 -7.82
C PHE A 70 -4.77 -3.30 -6.49
N ALA A 71 -3.47 -3.58 -6.33
CA ALA A 71 -2.74 -3.17 -5.14
C ALA A 71 -2.72 -1.64 -4.98
N GLY A 72 -2.60 -0.88 -6.07
CA GLY A 72 -2.65 0.58 -6.07
C GLY A 72 -4.05 1.15 -5.82
N GLU A 73 -5.07 0.64 -6.51
CA GLU A 73 -6.43 1.21 -6.53
C GLU A 73 -7.35 0.69 -5.43
N VAL A 74 -7.06 -0.48 -4.87
CA VAL A 74 -7.88 -1.10 -3.81
C VAL A 74 -7.02 -1.33 -2.57
N GLY A 75 -5.81 -1.84 -2.74
CA GLY A 75 -4.91 -2.14 -1.63
C GLY A 75 -4.50 -0.91 -0.81
N VAL A 76 -3.97 0.12 -1.47
CA VAL A 76 -3.59 1.38 -0.81
C VAL A 76 -4.81 2.06 -0.15
N PRO A 77 -5.99 2.13 -0.80
CA PRO A 77 -7.20 2.61 -0.14
C PRO A 77 -7.66 1.81 1.07
N TRP A 78 -7.51 0.48 1.08
CA TRP A 78 -7.78 -0.30 2.29
C TRP A 78 -6.87 0.09 3.46
N ILE A 79 -5.60 0.42 3.20
CA ILE A 79 -4.69 0.97 4.22
C ILE A 79 -5.23 2.33 4.71
N GLY A 80 -5.62 3.21 3.78
CA GLY A 80 -6.22 4.51 4.09
C GLY A 80 -7.47 4.43 4.98
N ILE A 81 -8.41 3.54 4.66
CA ILE A 81 -9.62 3.28 5.47
C ILE A 81 -9.23 2.70 6.85
N GLY A 82 -8.19 1.85 6.91
CA GLY A 82 -7.63 1.37 8.16
C GLY A 82 -7.19 2.52 9.08
N PHE A 83 -6.46 3.50 8.54
CA PHE A 83 -6.08 4.71 9.27
C PHE A 83 -7.26 5.61 9.61
N PHE A 84 -8.20 5.80 8.68
CA PHE A 84 -9.43 6.55 8.95
C PHE A 84 -10.12 6.01 10.21
N ALA A 85 -10.25 4.69 10.32
CA ALA A 85 -10.86 4.05 11.47
C ALA A 85 -10.09 4.28 12.78
N ALA A 86 -8.75 4.29 12.71
CA ALA A 86 -7.89 4.56 13.86
C ALA A 86 -7.99 6.01 14.38
N GLY A 87 -8.25 6.97 13.48
CA GLY A 87 -8.27 8.40 13.79
C GLY A 87 -9.63 9.00 14.06
N PHE A 88 -10.66 8.57 13.33
CA PHE A 88 -11.98 9.22 13.29
C PHE A 88 -13.11 8.36 13.88
N GLY A 89 -12.89 7.09 14.16
CA GLY A 89 -13.87 6.20 14.79
C GLY A 89 -13.99 4.86 14.09
N LYS A 90 -14.52 3.84 14.78
CA LYS A 90 -14.60 2.48 14.24
C LYS A 90 -15.47 2.44 12.98
N VAL A 91 -14.94 1.83 11.92
CA VAL A 91 -15.73 1.48 10.73
C VAL A 91 -16.37 0.12 11.00
N ASP A 92 -17.70 0.06 10.97
CA ASP A 92 -18.43 -1.19 11.15
C ASP A 92 -18.28 -2.11 9.93
N LYS A 93 -18.69 -3.37 10.08
CA LYS A 93 -18.56 -4.36 9.01
C LYS A 93 -19.32 -3.96 7.74
N LYS A 94 -20.51 -3.36 7.90
CA LYS A 94 -21.37 -2.96 6.77
C LYS A 94 -20.70 -1.87 5.95
N THR A 95 -20.22 -0.81 6.59
CA THR A 95 -19.54 0.32 5.94
C THR A 95 -18.24 -0.14 5.28
N TRP A 96 -17.47 -1.01 5.95
CA TRP A 96 -16.29 -1.62 5.34
C TRP A 96 -16.62 -2.38 4.05
N THR A 97 -17.66 -3.21 4.07
CA THR A 97 -18.12 -3.96 2.89
C THR A 97 -18.55 -3.03 1.77
N ILE A 98 -19.31 -1.96 2.07
CA ILE A 98 -19.75 -0.98 1.06
C ILE A 98 -18.55 -0.29 0.42
N PHE A 99 -17.60 0.23 1.21
CA PHE A 99 -16.40 0.87 0.67
C PHE A 99 -15.55 -0.09 -0.14
N THR A 100 -15.39 -1.33 0.32
CA THR A 100 -14.66 -2.36 -0.42
C THR A 100 -15.34 -2.70 -1.75
N ALA A 101 -16.66 -2.87 -1.75
CA ALA A 101 -17.41 -3.14 -2.97
C ALA A 101 -17.31 -1.97 -3.96
N ALA A 102 -17.39 -0.72 -3.48
CA ALA A 102 -17.22 0.46 -4.31
C ALA A 102 -15.81 0.54 -4.92
N LEU A 103 -14.75 0.31 -4.13
CA LEU A 103 -13.38 0.29 -4.62
C LEU A 103 -13.15 -0.80 -5.67
N ILE A 104 -13.69 -2.01 -5.44
CA ILE A 104 -13.59 -3.11 -6.40
C ILE A 104 -14.36 -2.78 -7.69
N ALA A 105 -15.56 -2.22 -7.57
CA ALA A 105 -16.35 -1.81 -8.75
C ALA A 105 -15.62 -0.73 -9.56
N LEU A 106 -15.02 0.25 -8.90
CA LEU A 106 -14.23 1.30 -9.55
C LEU A 106 -12.96 0.74 -10.20
N PHE A 107 -12.25 -0.18 -9.55
CA PHE A 107 -11.12 -0.89 -10.14
C PHE A 107 -11.52 -1.67 -11.40
N VAL A 108 -12.64 -2.41 -11.35
CA VAL A 108 -13.16 -3.13 -12.51
C VAL A 108 -13.52 -2.14 -13.62
N PHE A 109 -14.15 -1.02 -13.28
CA PHE A 109 -14.48 0.02 -14.25
C PHE A 109 -13.20 0.65 -14.86
N ASP A 110 -12.16 0.86 -14.07
CA ASP A 110 -10.86 1.35 -14.56
C ASP A 110 -10.18 0.37 -15.52
N LEU A 111 -10.21 -0.93 -15.22
CA LEU A 111 -9.66 -1.97 -16.09
C LEU A 111 -10.27 -1.96 -17.50
N PHE A 112 -11.57 -1.68 -17.63
CA PHE A 112 -12.27 -1.72 -18.92
C PHE A 112 -12.34 -0.38 -19.64
N PHE A 113 -12.43 0.73 -18.89
CA PHE A 113 -12.72 2.05 -19.45
C PHE A 113 -11.60 3.07 -19.28
N GLY A 114 -10.59 2.79 -18.43
CA GLY A 114 -9.44 3.68 -18.19
C GLY A 114 -9.85 5.06 -17.66
N LEU A 115 -10.10 5.19 -16.35
CA LEU A 115 -10.61 6.39 -15.69
C LEU A 115 -9.54 7.48 -15.46
N GLY A 116 -8.43 7.40 -16.19
CA GLY A 116 -7.38 8.42 -16.20
C GLY A 116 -6.73 8.62 -14.83
N GLN A 117 -7.07 9.72 -14.16
CA GLN A 117 -6.44 10.15 -12.90
C GLN A 117 -7.04 9.49 -11.64
N TYR A 118 -7.99 8.57 -11.80
CA TYR A 118 -8.65 7.88 -10.68
C TYR A 118 -7.65 7.21 -9.73
N ALA A 119 -6.73 6.39 -10.25
CA ALA A 119 -5.75 5.66 -9.44
C ALA A 119 -4.89 6.61 -8.59
N THR A 120 -4.44 7.71 -9.18
CA THR A 120 -3.69 8.77 -8.50
C THR A 120 -4.55 9.45 -7.42
N ALA A 121 -5.79 9.81 -7.75
CA ALA A 121 -6.69 10.52 -6.84
C ALA A 121 -7.04 9.67 -5.61
N ILE A 122 -7.40 8.39 -5.81
CA ILE A 122 -7.76 7.50 -4.69
C ILE A 122 -6.54 7.18 -3.82
N GLY A 123 -5.36 7.02 -4.43
CA GLY A 123 -4.10 6.90 -3.71
C GLY A 123 -3.79 8.14 -2.87
N ALA A 124 -3.96 9.34 -3.45
CA ALA A 124 -3.73 10.60 -2.75
C ALA A 124 -4.69 10.79 -1.56
N VAL A 125 -5.98 10.55 -1.74
CA VAL A 125 -6.98 10.60 -0.64
C VAL A 125 -6.57 9.66 0.50
N SER A 126 -6.09 8.48 0.17
CA SER A 126 -5.65 7.48 1.14
C SER A 126 -4.45 7.96 1.94
N LEU A 127 -3.40 8.46 1.27
CA LEU A 127 -2.17 8.92 1.91
C LEU A 127 -2.37 10.22 2.69
N ILE A 128 -3.22 11.13 2.21
CA ILE A 128 -3.64 12.32 2.96
C ILE A 128 -4.38 11.91 4.23
N THR A 129 -5.27 10.92 4.15
CA THR A 129 -5.97 10.39 5.33
C THR A 129 -4.98 9.83 6.36
N VAL A 130 -3.99 9.05 5.91
CA VAL A 130 -2.91 8.57 6.78
C VAL A 130 -2.18 9.72 7.47
N LEU A 131 -1.81 10.77 6.73
CA LEU A 131 -1.13 11.95 7.29
C LEU A 131 -1.99 12.66 8.33
N VAL A 132 -3.25 12.99 8.00
CA VAL A 132 -4.16 13.70 8.90
C VAL A 132 -4.37 12.91 10.18
N VAL A 133 -4.61 11.60 10.09
CA VAL A 133 -4.78 10.74 11.26
C VAL A 133 -3.50 10.71 12.10
N SER A 134 -2.35 10.54 11.46
CA SER A 134 -1.07 10.46 12.16
C SER A 134 -0.73 11.77 12.88
N ILE A 135 -0.96 12.92 12.23
CA ILE A 135 -0.77 14.25 12.83
C ILE A 135 -1.73 14.45 14.00
N ARG A 136 -3.01 14.09 13.86
CA ARG A 136 -3.99 14.20 14.96
C ARG A 136 -3.63 13.33 16.17
N LYS A 137 -3.00 12.18 15.92
CA LYS A 137 -2.52 11.25 16.97
C LYS A 137 -1.10 11.57 17.45
N TYR A 138 -0.47 12.64 16.96
CA TYR A 138 0.83 13.11 17.42
C TYR A 138 0.72 13.77 18.80
N GLY A 139 0.54 12.94 19.84
CA GLY A 139 0.47 13.32 21.24
C GLY A 139 1.33 12.42 22.12
N LYS A 140 1.43 12.71 23.42
CA LYS A 140 2.40 12.06 24.34
C LYS A 140 2.36 10.53 24.31
N SER A 141 1.19 9.89 24.26
CA SER A 141 1.03 8.42 24.27
C SER A 141 1.21 7.75 22.91
N HIS A 142 1.15 8.49 21.81
CA HIS A 142 1.16 7.94 20.44
C HIS A 142 2.19 8.59 19.52
N LYS A 143 3.14 9.36 20.08
CA LYS A 143 4.15 10.12 19.32
C LYS A 143 4.93 9.25 18.34
N THR A 144 5.49 8.13 18.81
CA THR A 144 6.30 7.24 17.95
C THR A 144 5.45 6.64 16.83
N PRO A 145 4.32 5.94 17.09
CA PRO A 145 3.45 5.46 16.02
C PRO A 145 3.00 6.53 15.01
N ALA A 146 2.69 7.75 15.48
CA ALA A 146 2.32 8.86 14.62
C ALA A 146 3.45 9.27 13.67
N LEU A 147 4.70 9.36 14.15
CA LEU A 147 5.85 9.67 13.30
C LEU A 147 6.09 8.60 12.22
N TYR A 148 5.93 7.32 12.55
CA TYR A 148 6.00 6.25 11.56
C TYR A 148 4.89 6.34 10.52
N GLY A 149 3.69 6.77 10.89
CA GLY A 149 2.59 6.99 9.95
C GLY A 149 2.88 8.15 8.99
N ILE A 150 3.41 9.26 9.51
CA ILE A 150 3.85 10.40 8.70
C ILE A 150 4.98 10.00 7.75
N LEU A 151 6.03 9.37 8.28
CA LEU A 151 7.16 8.90 7.48
C LEU A 151 6.71 7.95 6.37
N GLY A 152 5.86 6.97 6.72
CA GLY A 152 5.35 6.00 5.76
C GLY A 152 4.56 6.66 4.63
N ALA A 153 3.67 7.61 4.94
CA ALA A 153 2.90 8.32 3.93
C ALA A 153 3.78 9.19 3.02
N LEU A 154 4.77 9.89 3.59
CA LEU A 154 5.71 10.70 2.83
C LEU A 154 6.58 9.84 1.91
N LEU A 155 7.12 8.72 2.40
CA LEU A 155 7.90 7.79 1.58
C LEU A 155 7.06 7.21 0.43
N PHE A 156 5.81 6.85 0.70
CA PHE A 156 4.90 6.33 -0.33
C PHE A 156 4.63 7.38 -1.43
N MET A 157 4.35 8.63 -1.04
CA MET A 157 4.14 9.73 -1.99
C MET A 157 5.42 10.06 -2.77
N LEU A 158 6.58 10.08 -2.12
CA LEU A 158 7.87 10.33 -2.78
C LEU A 158 8.19 9.23 -3.80
N ALA A 159 7.96 7.97 -3.44
CA ALA A 159 8.12 6.84 -4.36
C ALA A 159 7.21 7.01 -5.59
N GLY A 160 5.92 7.25 -5.39
CA GLY A 160 4.94 7.34 -6.47
C GLY A 160 5.06 8.58 -7.36
N LEU A 161 5.33 9.75 -6.78
CA LEU A 161 5.27 11.05 -7.47
C LEU A 161 6.62 11.57 -7.96
N VAL A 162 7.71 11.23 -7.28
CA VAL A 162 9.04 11.79 -7.56
C VAL A 162 9.95 10.77 -8.20
N ILE A 163 10.05 9.56 -7.63
CA ILE A 163 10.96 8.53 -8.15
C ILE A 163 10.37 7.87 -9.40
N GLY A 164 9.11 7.43 -9.32
CA GLY A 164 8.46 6.69 -10.40
C GLY A 164 9.16 5.37 -10.73
N THR A 165 8.80 4.75 -11.85
CA THR A 165 9.32 3.44 -12.26
C THR A 165 10.14 3.47 -13.55
N VAL A 166 10.29 4.64 -14.18
CA VAL A 166 10.96 4.82 -15.47
C VAL A 166 12.30 5.51 -15.28
N GLY A 167 13.34 5.04 -15.97
CA GLY A 167 14.68 5.63 -15.97
C GLY A 167 15.60 5.10 -14.86
N SER A 168 16.67 5.84 -14.60
CA SER A 168 17.68 5.49 -13.61
C SER A 168 18.21 6.73 -12.89
N THR A 169 18.50 6.60 -11.60
CA THR A 169 19.12 7.64 -10.77
C THR A 169 20.45 7.13 -10.24
N LEU A 170 21.54 7.86 -10.49
CA LEU A 170 22.90 7.46 -10.09
C LEU A 170 23.31 6.04 -10.53
N GLY A 171 22.85 5.61 -11.70
CA GLY A 171 23.12 4.27 -12.25
C GLY A 171 22.26 3.13 -11.68
N VAL A 172 21.34 3.43 -10.75
CA VAL A 172 20.36 2.46 -10.21
C VAL A 172 19.02 2.64 -10.93
N PRO A 173 18.36 1.56 -11.38
CA PRO A 173 17.01 1.65 -11.94
C PRO A 173 16.03 2.32 -10.97
N ASN A 174 15.24 3.28 -11.43
CA ASN A 174 14.28 3.99 -10.58
C ASN A 174 13.25 3.04 -9.96
N VAL A 175 12.87 1.99 -10.70
CA VAL A 175 12.00 0.91 -10.20
C VAL A 175 12.57 0.21 -8.96
N ASP A 176 13.88 0.08 -8.83
CA ASP A 176 14.51 -0.55 -7.66
C ASP A 176 14.39 0.38 -6.45
N ILE A 177 14.72 1.66 -6.64
CA ILE A 177 14.59 2.70 -5.61
C ILE A 177 13.13 2.80 -5.15
N PHE A 178 12.19 2.73 -6.09
CA PHE A 178 10.76 2.71 -5.84
C PHE A 178 10.35 1.53 -4.95
N HIS A 179 10.77 0.30 -5.26
CA HIS A 179 10.43 -0.88 -4.44
C HIS A 179 11.01 -0.79 -3.02
N TYR A 180 12.26 -0.34 -2.87
CA TYR A 180 12.86 -0.17 -1.54
C TYR A 180 12.18 0.94 -0.74
N ALA A 181 11.83 2.06 -1.37
CA ALA A 181 11.09 3.14 -0.74
C ALA A 181 9.69 2.67 -0.29
N LEU A 182 8.98 1.91 -1.13
CA LEU A 182 7.70 1.31 -0.77
C LEU A 182 7.84 0.26 0.33
N ALA A 183 8.91 -0.52 0.38
CA ALA A 183 9.14 -1.48 1.44
C ALA A 183 9.29 -0.77 2.80
N ALA A 184 10.11 0.30 2.83
CA ALA A 184 10.26 1.15 4.01
C ALA A 184 8.94 1.84 4.39
N ALA A 185 8.19 2.35 3.41
CA ALA A 185 6.87 2.94 3.63
C ALA A 185 5.90 1.93 4.24
N ASN A 186 5.80 0.72 3.69
CA ASN A 186 4.89 -0.32 4.17
C ASN A 186 5.24 -0.76 5.59
N TYR A 187 6.53 -0.91 5.91
CA TYR A 187 6.96 -1.17 7.28
C TYR A 187 6.49 -0.07 8.24
N ALA A 188 6.70 1.20 7.88
CA ALA A 188 6.36 2.32 8.73
C ALA A 188 4.85 2.49 8.92
N LEU A 189 4.08 2.40 7.83
CA LEU A 189 2.61 2.42 7.85
C LEU A 189 2.05 1.26 8.67
N GLY A 190 2.60 0.06 8.49
CA GLY A 190 2.23 -1.13 9.22
C GLY A 190 2.43 -1.01 10.73
N TYR A 191 3.61 -0.54 11.14
CA TYR A 191 3.92 -0.27 12.54
C TYR A 191 2.96 0.76 13.14
N SER A 192 2.73 1.85 12.43
CA SER A 192 1.85 2.92 12.84
C SER A 192 0.41 2.44 13.02
N LEU A 193 -0.18 1.81 12.01
CA LEU A 193 -1.56 1.32 12.04
C LEU A 193 -1.80 0.28 13.13
N LYS A 194 -0.81 -0.61 13.36
CA LYS A 194 -0.87 -1.61 14.44
C LYS A 194 -1.02 -0.99 15.82
N LYS A 195 -0.37 0.17 16.05
CA LYS A 195 -0.27 0.85 17.35
C LYS A 195 -1.26 2.00 17.53
N LEU A 196 -1.77 2.57 16.43
CA LEU A 196 -2.77 3.66 16.46
C LEU A 196 -4.21 3.15 16.40
N GLY A 197 -4.46 2.06 15.68
CA GLY A 197 -5.80 1.48 15.52
C GLY A 197 -6.25 0.59 16.66
#